data_AF-R8QPH4-F1
#
_entry.id   AF-R8QPH4-F1
#
_cell.length_a   1.000
_cell.length_b   1.000
_cell.length_c   1.000
_cell.angle_alpha   90.00
_cell.angle_beta   90.00
_cell.angle_gamma   90.00
#
_symmetry.space_group_name_H-M   'P 1'
#
loop_
_entity.id
_entity.type
_entity.pdbx_description
1 polymer ?
#
loop_
_entity_poly.entity_id
_entity_poly.type
_entity_poly.pdbx_seq_one_letter_code
_entity_poly.pdbx_strand_id
1 'polypeptide(L)' 'MFALCFCLLIVFVSLYFWANGDDGEFVQWGDSVHSVDTAVLKRNNIKYKIENDKVYIPEKSFDKAIYCCS' A
#
# COMPACT_ATOMS: atom_id res chain seq x y z
N MET A 1 -34.22 -15.53 -2.35
CA MET A 1 -33.03 -15.94 -1.57
C MET A 1 -31.75 -15.90 -2.41
N PHE A 2 -31.71 -16.47 -3.62
CA PHE A 2 -30.53 -16.45 -4.50
C PHE A 2 -30.07 -15.06 -4.94
N ALA A 3 -30.98 -14.15 -5.29
CA ALA A 3 -30.64 -12.80 -5.76
C ALA A 3 -29.90 -11.96 -4.69
N LEU A 4 -30.32 -12.03 -3.42
CA LEU A 4 -29.67 -11.33 -2.31
C LEU A 4 -28.23 -11.83 -2.07
N CYS A 5 -28.02 -13.14 -2.18
CA CYS A 5 -26.70 -13.74 -2.03
C CYS A 5 -25.74 -13.27 -3.15
N PHE A 6 -26.25 -13.19 -4.39
CA PHE A 6 -25.47 -12.69 -5.53
C PHE A 6 -25.11 -11.21 -5.38
N CYS A 7 -26.04 -10.37 -4.90
CA CYS A 7 -25.75 -8.96 -4.62
C CYS A 7 -24.66 -8.79 -3.55
N LEU A 8 -24.71 -9.59 -2.47
CA LEU A 8 -23.67 -9.55 -1.43
C LEU A 8 -22.30 -9.97 -1.96
N LEU A 9 -22.25 -11.02 -2.80
CA LEU A 9 -21.01 -11.46 -3.44
C LEU A 9 -20.42 -10.36 -4.34
N ILE A 10 -21.25 -9.67 -5.13
CA ILE A 10 -20.79 -8.55 -5.98
C ILE A 10 -20.19 -7.43 -5.12
N VAL A 11 -20.84 -7.05 -4.02
CA VAL A 11 -20.31 -6.02 -3.10
C VAL A 11 -18.97 -6.45 -2.50
N PHE A 12 -18.85 -7.70 -2.04
CA PHE A 12 -17.60 -8.24 -1.50
C PHE A 12 -16.46 -8.23 -2.52
N VAL A 13 -16.74 -8.67 -3.75
CA VAL A 13 -15.76 -8.69 -4.84
C VAL A 13 -15.32 -7.26 -5.19
N SER A 14 -16.26 -6.33 -5.32
CA SER A 14 -15.94 -4.92 -5.60
C SER A 14 -15.09 -4.28 -4.50
N LEU A 15 -15.40 -4.53 -3.22
CA LEU A 15 -14.59 -4.04 -2.10
C LEU A 15 -13.20 -4.66 -2.08
N TYR A 16 -13.09 -5.95 -2.38
CA TYR A 16 -11.80 -6.64 -2.48
C TYR A 16 -10.92 -6.06 -3.58
N PHE A 17 -11.49 -5.81 -4.77
CA PHE A 17 -10.77 -5.19 -5.88
C PHE A 17 -10.47 -3.71 -5.64
N TRP A 18 -11.28 -2.97 -4.89
CA TRP A 18 -10.96 -1.60 -4.52
C TRP A 18 -9.82 -1.56 -3.50
N ALA A 19 -9.86 -2.42 -2.46
CA ALA A 19 -8.81 -2.48 -1.46
C ALA A 19 -7.45 -2.97 -2.01
N ASN A 20 -7.48 -3.88 -2.99
CA ASN A 20 -6.29 -4.43 -3.65
C ASN A 20 -5.99 -3.79 -5.01
N GLY A 21 -6.78 -2.80 -5.42
CA GLY A 21 -6.59 -2.06 -6.65
C GLY A 21 -5.28 -1.30 -6.60
N ASP A 22 -4.58 -1.33 -7.74
CA ASP A 22 -3.25 -0.80 -8.05
C ASP A 22 -2.52 -0.06 -6.92
N ASP A 23 -1.27 -0.43 -6.69
CA ASP A 23 -0.41 0.31 -5.75
C ASP A 23 -0.24 1.78 -6.17
N GLY A 24 -0.64 2.12 -7.39
CA GLY A 24 -0.68 3.47 -7.88
C GLY A 24 0.73 3.95 -8.19
N GLU A 25 0.90 5.27 -8.24
CA GLU A 25 2.23 5.84 -8.41
C GLU A 25 3.09 5.56 -7.16
N PHE A 26 4.37 5.29 -7.40
CA PHE A 26 5.36 5.12 -6.35
C PHE A 26 6.18 6.41 -6.21
N VAL A 27 6.17 6.99 -5.02
CA VAL A 27 6.92 8.20 -4.68
C VAL A 27 8.15 7.88 -3.85
N GLN A 28 9.21 8.68 -3.99
CA GLN A 28 10.43 8.49 -3.21
C GLN A 28 10.16 8.72 -1.71
N TRP A 29 10.68 7.83 -0.87
CA TRP A 29 10.59 7.89 0.59
C TRP A 29 11.99 7.96 1.20
N GLY A 30 12.31 9.07 1.86
CA GLY A 30 13.63 9.33 2.44
C GLY A 30 14.73 9.60 1.41
N ASP A 31 15.97 9.69 1.88
CA ASP A 31 17.13 10.03 1.04
C ASP A 31 17.69 8.83 0.27
N SER A 32 17.94 7.72 0.97
CA SER A 32 18.51 6.47 0.40
C SER A 32 18.04 5.22 1.15
N VAL A 33 18.36 4.05 0.62
CA VAL A 33 18.13 2.75 1.30
C VAL A 33 18.87 2.67 2.64
N HIS A 34 19.96 3.42 2.81
CA HIS A 34 20.75 3.44 4.03
C HIS A 34 20.13 4.28 5.15
N SER A 35 19.31 5.27 4.80
CA SER A 35 18.62 6.12 5.77
C SER A 35 17.24 5.61 6.17
N VAL A 36 16.66 4.69 5.40
CA VAL A 36 15.28 4.23 5.58
C VAL A 36 15.26 2.89 6.30
N ASP A 37 14.57 2.82 7.44
CA ASP A 37 14.25 1.55 8.10
C ASP A 37 13.12 0.81 7.37
N THR A 38 13.51 0.00 6.39
CA THR A 38 12.57 -0.83 5.61
C THR A 38 11.88 -1.91 6.45
N ALA A 39 12.41 -2.27 7.62
CA ALA A 39 11.73 -3.20 8.53
C ALA A 39 10.50 -2.55 9.15
N VAL A 40 10.57 -1.24 9.44
CA VAL A 40 9.43 -0.44 9.93
C VAL A 40 8.33 -0.31 8.87
N LEU A 41 8.69 -0.13 7.60
CA LEU A 41 7.71 -0.17 6.50
C LEU A 41 7.02 -1.54 6.40
N LYS A 42 7.79 -2.63 6.47
CA LYS A 42 7.28 -4.00 6.37
C LYS A 42 6.32 -4.35 7.50
N ARG A 43 6.66 -4.04 8.76
CA ARG A 43 5.78 -4.32 9.92
C ARG A 43 4.49 -3.51 9.91
N ASN A 44 4.48 -2.34 9.24
CA ASN A 44 3.30 -1.50 9.08
C ASN A 44 2.48 -1.82 7.81
N ASN A 45 2.78 -2.93 7.12
CA ASN A 45 2.14 -3.32 5.87
C ASN A 45 2.20 -2.21 4.81
N ILE A 46 3.33 -1.51 4.74
CA ILE A 46 3.63 -0.55 3.67
C ILE A 46 4.49 -1.28 2.64
N LYS A 47 3.95 -1.42 1.43
CA LYS A 47 4.71 -1.92 0.29
C LYS A 47 5.79 -0.91 -0.06
N TYR A 48 6.95 -1.39 -0.51
CA TYR A 48 8.01 -0.54 -1.01
C TYR A 48 8.78 -1.24 -2.12
N LYS A 49 9.46 -0.46 -2.94
CA LYS A 49 10.45 -0.94 -3.92
C LYS A 49 11.75 -0.16 -3.74
N ILE A 50 12.86 -0.78 -4.11
CA ILE A 50 14.19 -0.16 -4.09
C ILE A 50 14.69 -0.07 -5.52
N GLU A 51 14.97 1.15 -5.97
CA GLU A 51 15.51 1.43 -7.32
C GLU A 51 16.58 2.51 -7.19
N ASN A 52 17.75 2.32 -7.82
CA ASN A 52 18.86 3.28 -7.79
C ASN A 52 19.22 3.80 -6.38
N ASP A 53 19.37 2.88 -5.42
CA ASP A 53 19.70 3.19 -4.01
C ASP A 53 18.63 4.01 -3.26
N LYS A 54 17.43 4.16 -3.83
CA LYS A 54 16.32 4.91 -3.26
C LYS A 54 15.16 3.99 -2.94
N VAL A 55 14.46 4.29 -1.84
CA VAL A 55 13.22 3.61 -1.45
C VAL A 55 12.05 4.37 -2.04
N TYR A 56 11.10 3.65 -2.60
CA TYR A 56 9.84 4.21 -3.07
C TYR A 56 8.67 3.49 -2.40
N ILE A 57 7.65 4.24 -2.03
CA ILE A 57 6.40 3.74 -1.46
C ILE A 57 5.23 4.13 -2.35
N PRO A 58 4.12 3.37 -2.34
CA PRO A 58 2.86 3.81 -2.94
C PRO A 58 2.45 5.19 -2.42
N GLU A 59 2.06 6.11 -3.30
CA GLU A 59 1.57 7.44 -2.92
C GLU A 59 0.42 7.34 -1.91
N LYS A 60 -0.49 6.38 -2.11
CA LYS A 60 -1.59 6.06 -1.18
C LYS A 60 -1.14 5.67 0.23
N SER A 61 0.12 5.29 0.40
CA SER A 61 0.72 4.92 1.69
C SER A 61 1.52 6.05 2.33
N PHE A 62 1.62 7.23 1.70
CA PHE A 62 2.47 8.33 2.15
C PHE A 62 2.06 8.86 3.54
N ASP A 63 0.77 9.19 3.74
CA ASP A 63 0.28 9.66 5.04
C ASP A 63 0.46 8.61 6.14
N LYS A 64 0.26 7.33 5.78
CA LYS A 64 0.49 6.22 6.71
C LYS A 64 1.97 6.14 7.09
N ALA A 65 2.87 6.28 6.11
CA ALA A 65 4.32 6.26 6.31
C ALA A 65 4.77 7.42 7.21
N ILE A 66 4.24 8.64 7.01
CA ILE A 66 4.49 9.77 7.90
C ILE A 66 4.06 9.44 9.33
N TYR A 67 2.87 8.87 9.51
CA TYR A 67 2.35 8.59 10.84
C TYR A 67 3.09 7.47 11.58
N CYS A 68 3.50 6.41 10.87
CA CYS A 68 4.07 5.20 11.49
C CYS A 68 5.59 5.13 11.51
N CYS A 69 6.22 5.86 10.60
CA CYS A 69 7.53 5.50 10.06
C CYS A 69 8.41 6.74 9.79
N SER A 70 8.02 7.90 10.36
CA SER A 70 8.85 9.11 10.45
C SER A 70 9.88 9.05 11.57
#